data_AF-A0A7S0QEB3-F1
#
_entry.id   AF-A0A7S0QEB3-F1
#
_cell.length_a   1.000
_cell.length_b   1.000
_cell.length_c   1.000
_cell.angle_alpha   90.00
_cell.angle_beta   90.00
_cell.angle_gamma   90.00
#
_symmetry.space_group_name_H-M   'P 1'
#
loop_
_entity.id
_entity.type
_entity.pdbx_description
1 polymer ?
#
loop_
_entity_poly.entity_id
_entity_poly.type
_entity_poly.pdbx_seq_one_letter_code
_entity_poly.pdbx_strand_id
1 'polypeptide(L)'
;KKIQGQTFLLLIKKIKFRLIKNIKCVYINSKNKFSFKKEFKRLNNVLKLLRIIDFSDILTIKGLACSDLNFEDDLLLIELIFSGELNNVPTERLTSLIGIFFSQNFSFKTKPHPDLKEEIKCFQKILKKMQKICKNSLISINIAKYIGKINLTIPNTIYGLCQGINFLEINQTNILIESTIGKDIKRLNNLLIQLSRVSEKLGDVNLSIKFDNCSSKLEKSSALIKSL
;
A
#
# COMPACT_ATOMS: atom_id res chain seq x y z
N LYS A 1 14.88 -16.60 21.47
CA LYS A 1 14.01 -15.41 21.70
C LYS A 1 14.67 -14.17 21.10
N LYS A 2 14.32 -13.77 19.85
CA LYS A 2 14.57 -12.45 19.21
C LYS A 2 14.19 -12.49 17.71
N ILE A 3 12.96 -12.90 17.38
CA ILE A 3 12.32 -12.57 16.08
C ILE A 3 10.81 -12.35 16.35
N GLN A 4 10.48 -11.67 17.44
CA GLN A 4 9.15 -11.13 17.66
C GLN A 4 9.20 -9.67 17.21
N GLY A 5 8.63 -9.38 16.03
CA GLY A 5 8.36 -7.99 15.64
C GLY A 5 8.88 -7.50 14.29
N GLN A 6 9.10 -8.35 13.28
CA GLN A 6 9.36 -7.83 11.93
C GLN A 6 8.03 -7.46 11.24
N THR A 7 7.91 -6.17 10.92
CA THR A 7 6.75 -5.55 10.23
C THR A 7 6.57 -6.10 8.82
N PHE A 8 5.34 -6.05 8.32
CA PHE A 8 4.96 -6.32 6.91
C PHE A 8 5.92 -5.66 5.90
N LEU A 9 6.33 -4.42 6.21
CA LEU A 9 7.38 -3.62 5.57
C LEU A 9 8.74 -4.32 5.35
N LEU A 10 9.19 -5.17 6.30
CA LEU A 10 10.47 -5.88 6.25
C LEU A 10 10.37 -7.15 5.39
N LEU A 11 9.18 -7.75 5.33
CA LEU A 11 8.86 -8.88 4.45
C LEU A 11 8.83 -8.41 2.98
N ILE A 12 8.23 -7.25 2.72
CA ILE A 12 8.15 -6.64 1.39
C ILE A 12 9.51 -6.09 0.95
N LYS A 13 10.26 -5.41 1.84
CA LYS A 13 11.67 -5.09 1.58
C LYS A 13 12.49 -6.33 1.21
N LYS A 14 12.29 -7.48 1.89
CA LYS A 14 12.94 -8.76 1.55
C LYS A 14 12.47 -9.36 0.21
N ILE A 15 11.23 -9.13 -0.22
CA ILE A 15 10.68 -9.61 -1.50
C ILE A 15 11.20 -8.73 -2.66
N LYS A 16 11.18 -7.40 -2.52
CA LYS A 16 11.74 -6.44 -3.48
C LYS A 16 13.26 -6.58 -3.64
N PHE A 17 13.99 -6.79 -2.53
CA PHE A 17 15.43 -7.05 -2.57
C PHE A 17 15.78 -8.45 -3.13
N ARG A 18 14.84 -9.40 -3.15
CA ARG A 18 15.03 -10.74 -3.75
C ARG A 18 14.71 -10.78 -5.24
N LEU A 19 13.69 -10.06 -5.69
CA LEU A 19 13.37 -9.95 -7.12
C LEU A 19 14.50 -9.27 -7.91
N ILE A 20 15.12 -8.22 -7.35
CA ILE A 20 16.21 -7.47 -8.02
C ILE A 20 17.56 -8.23 -7.96
N LYS A 21 17.81 -9.05 -6.93
CA LYS A 21 19.11 -9.69 -6.71
C LYS A 21 19.22 -11.13 -7.24
N ASN A 22 18.11 -11.85 -7.35
CA ASN A 22 18.13 -13.24 -7.81
C ASN A 22 18.28 -13.41 -9.33
N ILE A 23 18.20 -12.33 -10.12
CA ILE A 23 18.54 -12.37 -11.55
C ILE A 23 20.02 -12.02 -11.79
N LYS A 24 20.78 -11.45 -10.82
CA LYS A 24 22.14 -10.93 -11.11
C LYS A 24 23.14 -10.85 -9.94
N CYS A 25 23.36 -11.93 -9.19
CA CYS A 25 24.50 -12.12 -8.26
C CYS A 25 24.36 -11.58 -6.80
N VAL A 26 24.96 -12.33 -5.87
CA VAL A 26 25.46 -11.91 -4.53
C VAL A 26 24.49 -11.92 -3.32
N TYR A 27 24.58 -12.94 -2.46
CA TYR A 27 24.69 -12.84 -0.98
C TYR A 27 24.88 -14.28 -0.42
N ILE A 28 26.06 -14.88 -0.23
CA ILE A 28 27.35 -14.46 0.35
C ILE A 28 27.18 -13.70 1.68
N ASN A 29 27.60 -14.41 2.75
CA ASN A 29 27.90 -13.99 4.14
C ASN A 29 26.74 -13.77 5.14
N SER A 30 26.27 -14.87 5.77
CA SER A 30 26.06 -14.92 7.24
C SER A 30 25.91 -16.37 7.75
N LYS A 31 26.49 -16.64 8.93
CA LYS A 31 26.78 -17.96 9.54
C LYS A 31 25.55 -18.77 10.03
N ASN A 32 24.51 -18.99 9.23
CA ASN A 32 23.38 -19.88 9.60
C ASN A 32 22.64 -20.47 8.37
N LYS A 33 23.33 -21.30 7.55
CA LYS A 33 22.83 -21.82 6.26
C LYS A 33 21.47 -22.56 6.30
N PHE A 34 21.10 -23.22 7.40
CA PHE A 34 19.90 -24.09 7.42
C PHE A 34 18.57 -23.34 7.67
N SER A 35 18.59 -22.26 8.46
CA SER A 35 17.38 -21.50 8.82
C SER A 35 16.85 -20.68 7.63
N PHE A 36 17.75 -20.07 6.85
CA PHE A 36 17.40 -19.24 5.69
C PHE A 36 16.68 -20.01 4.57
N LYS A 37 17.01 -21.30 4.37
CA LYS A 37 16.37 -22.13 3.34
C LYS A 37 14.89 -22.37 3.64
N LYS A 38 14.54 -22.58 4.92
CA LYS A 38 13.15 -22.79 5.36
C LYS A 38 12.32 -21.50 5.24
N GLU A 39 12.89 -20.36 5.65
CA GLU A 39 12.22 -19.06 5.52
C GLU A 39 12.00 -18.68 4.05
N PHE A 40 12.98 -18.94 3.17
CA PHE A 40 12.82 -18.70 1.74
C PHE A 40 11.72 -19.55 1.11
N LYS A 41 11.65 -20.85 1.43
CA LYS A 41 10.59 -21.74 0.93
C LYS A 41 9.19 -21.24 1.33
N ARG A 42 9.03 -20.74 2.56
CA ARG A 42 7.78 -20.16 3.04
C ARG A 42 7.40 -18.88 2.28
N LEU A 43 8.36 -18.01 2.01
CA LEU A 43 8.15 -16.78 1.23
C LEU A 43 7.80 -17.07 -0.23
N ASN A 44 8.51 -17.99 -0.90
CA ASN A 44 8.15 -18.41 -2.25
C ASN A 44 6.74 -18.97 -2.31
N ASN A 45 6.32 -19.74 -1.29
CA ASN A 45 4.95 -20.24 -1.24
C ASN A 45 3.91 -19.11 -1.16
N VAL A 46 4.17 -18.05 -0.39
CA VAL A 46 3.29 -16.87 -0.36
C VAL A 46 3.22 -16.19 -1.73
N LEU A 47 4.36 -16.02 -2.40
CA LEU A 47 4.40 -15.38 -3.73
C LEU A 47 3.64 -16.21 -4.79
N LYS A 48 3.76 -17.55 -4.73
CA LYS A 48 2.98 -18.47 -5.58
C LYS A 48 1.49 -18.39 -5.30
N LEU A 49 1.09 -18.39 -4.02
CA LEU A 49 -0.32 -18.28 -3.61
C LEU A 49 -0.96 -16.94 -3.97
N LEU A 50 -0.18 -15.84 -3.95
CA LEU A 50 -0.61 -14.52 -4.41
C LEU A 50 -0.56 -14.37 -5.94
N ARG A 51 -0.06 -15.39 -6.64
CA ARG A 51 0.18 -15.36 -8.09
C ARG A 51 1.07 -14.19 -8.50
N ILE A 52 2.07 -13.85 -7.68
CA ILE A 52 3.16 -12.92 -8.04
C ILE A 52 4.17 -13.63 -8.94
N ILE A 53 4.42 -14.90 -8.63
CA ILE A 53 5.17 -15.83 -9.45
C ILE A 53 4.30 -17.07 -9.71
N ASP A 54 4.55 -17.75 -10.82
CA ASP A 54 3.90 -19.03 -11.14
C ASP A 54 4.60 -20.22 -10.47
N PHE A 55 4.17 -21.44 -10.78
CA PHE A 55 4.76 -22.66 -10.21
C PHE A 55 6.19 -22.91 -10.67
N SER A 56 6.56 -22.39 -11.85
CA SER A 56 7.89 -22.42 -12.44
C SER A 56 8.80 -21.29 -11.95
N ASP A 57 8.35 -20.51 -10.95
CA ASP A 57 9.06 -19.36 -10.38
C ASP A 57 9.27 -18.19 -11.38
N ILE A 58 8.41 -18.10 -12.41
CA ILE A 58 8.39 -17.02 -13.40
C ILE A 58 7.42 -15.92 -12.93
N LEU A 59 7.79 -14.65 -13.17
CA LEU A 59 6.94 -13.50 -12.82
C LEU A 59 5.64 -13.48 -13.63
N THR A 60 4.53 -13.25 -12.94
CA THR A 60 3.24 -12.98 -13.57
C THR A 60 3.05 -11.49 -13.81
N ILE A 61 1.94 -11.12 -14.46
CA ILE A 61 1.49 -9.72 -14.60
C ILE A 61 1.43 -8.98 -13.25
N LYS A 62 0.93 -9.64 -12.19
CA LYS A 62 0.94 -9.06 -10.83
C LYS A 62 2.35 -8.82 -10.31
N GLY A 63 3.26 -9.77 -10.56
CA GLY A 63 4.64 -9.65 -10.13
C GLY A 63 5.40 -8.55 -10.87
N LEU A 64 5.13 -8.37 -12.16
CA LEU A 64 5.62 -7.23 -12.93
C LEU A 64 5.10 -5.91 -12.35
N ALA A 65 3.80 -5.83 -12.05
CA ALA A 65 3.20 -4.67 -11.41
C ALA A 65 3.91 -4.29 -10.09
N CYS A 66 4.14 -5.28 -9.21
CA CYS A 66 4.90 -5.05 -7.98
C CYS A 66 6.34 -4.58 -8.25
N SER A 67 7.02 -5.19 -9.22
CA SER A 67 8.42 -4.88 -9.54
C SER A 67 8.62 -3.45 -10.04
N ASP A 68 7.61 -2.88 -10.70
CA ASP A 68 7.67 -1.53 -11.26
C ASP A 68 7.31 -0.44 -10.22
N LEU A 69 6.76 -0.81 -9.07
CA LEU A 69 6.38 0.14 -8.02
C LEU A 69 7.52 0.45 -7.05
N ASN A 70 7.76 1.73 -6.79
CA ASN A 70 8.66 2.24 -5.76
C ASN A 70 7.94 2.54 -4.45
N PHE A 71 7.34 1.51 -3.86
CA PHE A 71 6.55 1.62 -2.64
C PHE A 71 6.81 0.47 -1.64
N GLU A 72 6.73 0.74 -0.33
CA GLU A 72 7.12 -0.24 0.71
C GLU A 72 6.06 -1.29 1.02
N ASP A 73 4.78 -0.98 0.81
CA ASP A 73 3.66 -1.93 0.97
C ASP A 73 3.06 -2.33 -0.40
N ASP A 74 3.90 -2.34 -1.45
CA ASP A 74 3.55 -2.62 -2.85
C ASP A 74 2.71 -3.91 -3.02
N LEU A 75 3.06 -4.99 -2.32
CA LEU A 75 2.37 -6.27 -2.41
C LEU A 75 0.91 -6.19 -1.94
N LEU A 76 0.64 -5.44 -0.86
CA LEU A 76 -0.73 -5.24 -0.37
C LEU A 76 -1.50 -4.30 -1.29
N LEU A 77 -0.84 -3.26 -1.79
CA LEU A 77 -1.43 -2.32 -2.73
C LEU A 77 -1.81 -3.01 -4.06
N ILE A 78 -0.91 -3.79 -4.64
CA ILE A 78 -1.19 -4.56 -5.86
C ILE A 78 -2.28 -5.60 -5.61
N GLU A 79 -2.28 -6.28 -4.46
CA GLU A 79 -3.37 -7.22 -4.16
C GLU A 79 -4.72 -6.53 -3.99
N LEU A 80 -4.76 -5.31 -3.46
CA LEU A 80 -5.95 -4.47 -3.41
C LEU A 80 -6.40 -4.06 -4.82
N ILE A 81 -5.48 -3.62 -5.68
CA ILE A 81 -5.79 -3.21 -7.06
C ILE A 81 -6.34 -4.39 -7.88
N PHE A 82 -5.63 -5.52 -7.86
CA PHE A 82 -6.04 -6.72 -8.59
C PHE A 82 -7.22 -7.48 -7.95
N SER A 83 -7.78 -6.98 -6.85
CA SER A 83 -9.05 -7.50 -6.34
C SER A 83 -10.25 -7.10 -7.22
N GLY A 84 -10.09 -6.08 -8.07
CA GLY A 84 -11.15 -5.51 -8.90
C GLY A 84 -12.14 -4.62 -8.14
N GLU A 85 -12.07 -4.61 -6.80
CA GLU A 85 -12.98 -3.85 -5.93
C GLU A 85 -12.83 -2.33 -6.13
N LEU A 86 -11.69 -1.87 -6.69
CA LEU A 86 -11.43 -0.45 -6.94
C LEU A 86 -12.11 0.08 -8.21
N ASN A 87 -12.59 -0.77 -9.12
CA ASN A 87 -13.01 -0.36 -10.46
C ASN A 87 -14.23 0.59 -10.43
N ASN A 88 -15.12 0.43 -9.46
CA ASN A 88 -16.34 1.23 -9.33
C ASN A 88 -16.27 2.31 -8.23
N VAL A 89 -15.15 2.40 -7.50
CA VAL A 89 -14.98 3.38 -6.42
C VAL A 89 -14.77 4.78 -7.00
N PRO A 90 -15.48 5.83 -6.56
CA PRO A 90 -15.26 7.18 -7.06
C PRO A 90 -13.85 7.67 -6.74
N THR A 91 -13.33 8.57 -7.58
CA THR A 91 -11.94 9.06 -7.53
C THR A 91 -11.53 9.55 -6.14
N GLU A 92 -12.38 10.31 -5.46
CA GLU A 92 -12.14 10.89 -4.13
C GLU A 92 -11.95 9.82 -3.06
N ARG A 93 -12.82 8.81 -3.08
CA ARG A 93 -12.77 7.69 -2.14
C ARG A 93 -11.60 6.77 -2.45
N LEU A 94 -11.28 6.58 -3.73
CA LEU A 94 -10.11 5.82 -4.15
C LEU A 94 -8.80 6.49 -3.70
N THR A 95 -8.66 7.80 -3.90
CA THR A 95 -7.51 8.57 -3.44
C THR A 95 -7.35 8.46 -1.93
N SER A 96 -8.45 8.57 -1.18
CA SER A 96 -8.47 8.42 0.28
C SER A 96 -8.07 7.00 0.73
N LEU A 97 -8.59 5.97 0.06
CA LEU A 97 -8.28 4.57 0.33
C LEU A 97 -6.78 4.28 0.15
N ILE A 98 -6.16 4.79 -0.92
CA ILE A 98 -4.71 4.67 -1.12
C ILE A 98 -3.94 5.52 -0.09
N GLY A 99 -4.52 6.64 0.35
CA GLY A 99 -4.02 7.46 1.46
C GLY A 99 -3.82 6.71 2.79
N ILE A 100 -4.52 5.59 3.01
CA ILE A 100 -4.33 4.73 4.20
C ILE A 100 -2.87 4.30 4.37
N PHE A 101 -2.16 4.07 3.26
CA PHE A 101 -0.76 3.64 3.28
C PHE A 101 0.22 4.71 3.81
N PHE A 102 -0.18 5.97 3.81
CA PHE A 102 0.59 7.09 4.35
C PHE A 102 0.20 7.44 5.79
N SER A 103 -0.73 6.67 6.37
CA SER A 103 -1.22 6.87 7.74
C SER A 103 -0.24 6.26 8.75
N GLN A 104 0.85 6.97 9.07
CA GLN A 104 1.81 6.52 10.08
C GLN A 104 2.00 7.58 11.17
N ASN A 105 2.19 7.10 12.42
CA ASN A 105 2.71 7.87 13.54
C ASN A 105 1.82 8.99 14.09
N PHE A 106 0.54 8.69 14.32
CA PHE A 106 -0.34 9.57 15.10
C PHE A 106 -0.86 8.85 16.33
N SER A 107 -0.91 9.55 17.46
CA SER A 107 -1.29 9.04 18.78
C SER A 107 -2.80 8.87 18.95
N PHE A 108 -3.61 9.60 18.18
CA PHE A 108 -5.07 9.58 18.27
C PHE A 108 -5.69 8.69 17.18
N LYS A 109 -6.77 7.99 17.52
CA LYS A 109 -7.55 7.18 16.58
C LYS A 109 -8.82 7.93 16.22
N THR A 110 -8.94 8.34 14.96
CA THR A 110 -10.18 8.89 14.42
C THR A 110 -11.05 7.78 13.81
N LYS A 111 -12.36 8.00 13.84
CA LYS A 111 -13.33 7.12 13.17
C LYS A 111 -13.29 7.36 11.66
N PRO A 112 -13.62 6.35 10.84
CA PRO A 112 -13.76 6.53 9.40
C PRO A 112 -14.86 7.55 9.09
N HIS A 113 -14.64 8.39 8.09
CA HIS A 113 -15.71 9.18 7.49
C HIS A 113 -16.86 8.24 7.03
N PRO A 114 -18.15 8.62 7.20
CA PRO A 114 -19.28 7.76 6.83
C PRO A 114 -19.19 7.18 5.42
N ASP A 115 -18.77 8.00 4.45
CA ASP A 115 -18.64 7.61 3.04
C ASP A 115 -17.47 6.69 2.72
N LEU A 116 -16.51 6.53 3.64
CA LEU A 116 -15.31 5.71 3.45
C LEU A 116 -15.43 4.32 4.09
N LYS A 117 -16.58 4.03 4.71
CA LYS A 117 -16.78 2.78 5.47
C LYS A 117 -16.64 1.55 4.58
N GLU A 118 -17.09 1.61 3.33
CA GLU A 118 -17.07 0.47 2.41
C GLU A 118 -15.64 0.18 1.94
N GLU A 119 -14.91 1.22 1.56
CA GLU A 119 -13.52 1.16 1.12
C GLU A 119 -12.62 0.64 2.24
N ILE A 120 -12.83 1.11 3.48
CA ILE A 120 -12.08 0.64 4.64
C ILE A 120 -12.41 -0.83 4.97
N LYS A 121 -13.66 -1.25 4.82
CA LYS A 121 -14.04 -2.67 4.95
C LYS A 121 -13.38 -3.52 3.88
N CYS A 122 -13.34 -3.05 2.63
CA CYS A 122 -12.66 -3.72 1.53
C CYS A 122 -11.16 -3.89 1.83
N PHE A 123 -10.48 -2.82 2.27
CA PHE A 123 -9.08 -2.89 2.70
C PHE A 123 -8.85 -3.93 3.80
N GLN A 124 -9.72 -3.96 4.81
CA GLN A 124 -9.64 -4.96 5.89
C GLN A 124 -9.87 -6.40 5.40
N LYS A 125 -10.74 -6.60 4.40
CA LYS A 125 -10.97 -7.90 3.74
C LYS A 125 -9.69 -8.37 3.03
N ILE A 126 -9.01 -7.49 2.30
CA ILE A 126 -7.73 -7.81 1.64
C ILE A 126 -6.65 -8.12 2.68
N LEU A 127 -6.54 -7.35 3.75
CA LEU A 127 -5.64 -7.66 4.86
C LEU A 127 -5.89 -9.07 5.42
N LYS A 128 -7.14 -9.42 5.74
CA LYS A 128 -7.48 -10.77 6.23
C LYS A 128 -7.12 -11.87 5.24
N LYS A 129 -7.34 -11.65 3.94
CA LYS A 129 -6.91 -12.56 2.86
C LYS A 129 -5.40 -12.78 2.90
N MET A 130 -4.62 -11.70 2.97
CA MET A 130 -3.15 -11.74 3.06
C MET A 130 -2.68 -12.51 4.29
N GLN A 131 -3.26 -12.28 5.46
CA GLN A 131 -2.91 -13.04 6.67
C GLN A 131 -3.25 -14.52 6.55
N LYS A 132 -4.37 -14.90 5.93
CA LYS A 132 -4.70 -16.31 5.71
C LYS A 132 -3.62 -16.98 4.84
N ILE A 133 -3.21 -16.33 3.76
CA ILE A 133 -2.16 -16.83 2.85
C ILE A 133 -0.81 -16.98 3.59
N CYS A 134 -0.43 -15.98 4.38
CA CYS A 134 0.81 -16.03 5.15
C CYS A 134 0.75 -17.11 6.24
N LYS A 135 -0.37 -17.25 6.95
CA LYS A 135 -0.59 -18.29 7.95
C LYS A 135 -0.48 -19.70 7.34
N ASN A 136 -1.10 -19.91 6.18
CA ASN A 136 -1.01 -21.17 5.42
C ASN A 136 0.44 -21.50 5.01
N SER A 137 1.27 -20.47 4.86
CA SER A 137 2.70 -20.61 4.53
C SER A 137 3.60 -20.63 5.78
N LEU A 138 3.04 -20.81 6.98
CA LEU A 138 3.77 -20.82 8.26
C LEU A 138 4.53 -19.51 8.54
N ILE A 139 3.97 -18.38 8.07
CA ILE A 139 4.45 -17.02 8.35
C ILE A 139 3.42 -16.33 9.25
N SER A 140 3.84 -15.95 10.46
CA SER A 140 2.99 -15.23 11.39
C SER A 140 3.02 -13.73 11.10
N ILE A 141 1.85 -13.17 10.81
CA ILE A 141 1.64 -11.72 10.64
C ILE A 141 0.62 -11.25 11.66
N ASN A 142 0.98 -10.22 12.42
CA ASN A 142 0.08 -9.58 13.35
C ASN A 142 -0.65 -8.41 12.66
N ILE A 143 -1.80 -8.71 12.04
CA ILE A 143 -2.64 -7.71 11.39
C ILE A 143 -3.20 -6.70 12.39
N ALA A 144 -3.56 -7.13 13.61
CA ALA A 144 -4.08 -6.22 14.62
C ALA A 144 -3.06 -5.12 14.94
N LYS A 145 -1.77 -5.47 14.97
CA LYS A 145 -0.68 -4.49 15.11
C LYS A 145 -0.52 -3.59 13.88
N TYR A 146 -0.77 -4.09 12.67
CA TYR A 146 -0.75 -3.27 11.45
C TYR A 146 -1.92 -2.28 11.45
N ILE A 147 -3.14 -2.76 11.62
CA ILE A 147 -4.36 -1.93 11.71
C ILE A 147 -4.25 -0.94 12.87
N GLY A 148 -3.68 -1.35 14.01
CA GLY A 148 -3.50 -0.48 15.16
C GLY A 148 -2.58 0.72 14.92
N LYS A 149 -1.76 0.69 13.86
CA LYS A 149 -0.92 1.82 13.42
C LYS A 149 -1.61 2.75 12.42
N ILE A 150 -2.69 2.30 11.80
CA ILE A 150 -3.42 3.10 10.82
C ILE A 150 -4.19 4.17 11.57
N ASN A 151 -3.87 5.43 11.28
CA ASN A 151 -4.69 6.56 11.69
C ASN A 151 -5.56 7.03 10.51
N LEU A 152 -6.88 6.98 10.67
CA LEU A 152 -7.84 7.39 9.64
C LEU A 152 -7.92 8.91 9.44
N THR A 153 -7.21 9.69 10.25
CA THR A 153 -7.16 11.16 10.11
C THR A 153 -6.62 11.56 8.73
N ILE A 154 -5.58 10.88 8.25
CA ILE A 154 -4.98 11.19 6.94
C ILE A 154 -5.95 10.85 5.79
N PRO A 155 -6.55 9.63 5.71
CA PRO A 155 -7.58 9.30 4.73
C PRO A 155 -8.78 10.25 4.75
N ASN A 156 -9.30 10.58 5.93
CA ASN A 156 -10.41 11.53 6.07
C ASN A 156 -10.02 12.92 5.54
N THR A 157 -8.79 13.36 5.84
CA THR A 157 -8.26 14.65 5.37
C THR A 157 -8.12 14.68 3.86
N ILE A 158 -7.51 13.64 3.28
CA ILE A 158 -7.37 13.49 1.82
C ILE A 158 -8.75 13.46 1.14
N TYR A 159 -9.74 12.80 1.75
CA TYR A 159 -11.10 12.77 1.21
C TYR A 159 -11.74 14.16 1.16
N GLY A 160 -11.72 14.90 2.28
CA GLY A 160 -12.26 16.26 2.33
C GLY A 160 -11.54 17.22 1.38
N LEU A 161 -10.22 17.10 1.29
CA LEU A 161 -9.40 17.87 0.35
C LEU A 161 -9.79 17.59 -1.11
N CYS A 162 -9.98 16.32 -1.48
CA CYS A 162 -10.43 15.92 -2.82
C CYS A 162 -11.87 16.37 -3.13
N GLN A 163 -12.69 16.65 -2.10
CA GLN A 163 -14.00 17.29 -2.25
C GLN A 163 -13.92 18.82 -2.37
N GLY A 164 -12.73 19.42 -2.21
CA GLY A 164 -12.53 20.87 -2.29
C GLY A 164 -12.73 21.61 -0.97
N ILE A 165 -12.86 20.91 0.16
CA ILE A 165 -12.96 21.51 1.49
C ILE A 165 -11.59 22.10 1.86
N ASN A 166 -11.59 23.28 2.49
CA ASN A 166 -10.36 23.95 2.92
C ASN A 166 -9.64 23.13 4.02
N PHE A 167 -8.31 23.05 3.95
CA PHE A 167 -7.50 22.36 4.95
C PHE A 167 -7.74 22.88 6.37
N LEU A 168 -7.88 24.20 6.57
CA LEU A 168 -8.15 24.76 7.90
C LEU A 168 -9.45 24.23 8.49
N GLU A 169 -10.51 24.10 7.69
CA GLU A 169 -11.81 23.57 8.11
C GLU A 169 -11.72 22.09 8.48
N ILE A 170 -11.00 21.29 7.68
CA ILE A 170 -10.77 19.87 7.96
C ILE A 170 -9.92 19.67 9.23
N ASN A 171 -8.97 20.57 9.46
CA ASN A 171 -7.97 20.43 10.51
C ASN A 171 -8.39 20.97 11.88
N GLN A 172 -9.58 21.59 11.98
CA GLN A 172 -10.10 22.15 13.25
C GLN A 172 -10.05 21.16 14.43
N THR A 173 -10.23 19.87 14.14
CA THR A 173 -10.29 18.81 15.16
C THR A 173 -9.10 17.84 15.13
N ASN A 174 -8.24 17.93 14.11
CA ASN A 174 -7.28 16.87 13.78
C ASN A 174 -5.82 17.20 14.12
N ILE A 175 -5.53 18.46 14.51
CA ILE A 175 -4.20 18.97 14.93
C ILE A 175 -3.06 18.43 14.04
N LEU A 176 -3.31 18.34 12.73
CA LEU A 176 -2.31 17.94 11.76
C LEU A 176 -1.37 19.12 11.49
N ILE A 177 -0.09 18.80 11.32
CA ILE A 177 0.92 19.76 10.89
C ILE A 177 0.92 19.82 9.37
N GLU A 178 0.76 21.00 8.80
CA GLU A 178 0.74 21.27 7.34
C GLU A 178 1.95 20.70 6.61
N SER A 179 3.14 20.83 7.20
CA SER A 179 4.37 20.31 6.60
C SER A 179 4.41 18.78 6.52
N THR A 180 3.73 18.09 7.44
CA THR A 180 3.62 16.62 7.44
C THR A 180 2.61 16.17 6.39
N ILE A 181 1.38 16.72 6.42
CA ILE A 181 0.35 16.38 5.44
C ILE A 181 0.78 16.73 4.01
N GLY A 182 1.47 17.86 3.80
CA GLY A 182 1.98 18.26 2.50
C GLY A 182 3.04 17.30 1.95
N LYS A 183 3.87 16.69 2.82
CA LYS A 183 4.80 15.63 2.40
C LYS A 183 4.07 14.34 2.04
N ASP A 184 3.08 13.95 2.84
CA ASP A 184 2.30 12.72 2.59
C ASP A 184 1.46 12.83 1.32
N ILE A 185 0.86 13.99 1.04
CA ILE A 185 0.15 14.29 -0.21
C ILE A 185 1.09 14.17 -1.42
N LYS A 186 2.30 14.76 -1.35
CA LYS A 186 3.27 14.63 -2.45
C LYS A 186 3.69 13.18 -2.68
N ARG A 187 3.90 12.41 -1.61
CA ARG A 187 4.26 10.98 -1.72
C ARG A 187 3.11 10.15 -2.27
N LEU A 188 1.87 10.44 -1.88
CA LEU A 188 0.66 9.83 -2.44
C LEU A 188 0.52 10.17 -3.92
N ASN A 189 0.71 11.42 -4.32
CA ASN A 189 0.65 11.82 -5.72
C ASN A 189 1.69 11.06 -6.57
N ASN A 190 2.93 10.96 -6.08
CA ASN A 190 3.97 10.19 -6.75
C ASN A 190 3.63 8.69 -6.86
N LEU A 191 2.89 8.14 -5.89
CA LEU A 191 2.40 6.76 -5.96
C LEU A 191 1.28 6.61 -7.00
N LEU A 192 0.34 7.55 -7.06
CA LEU A 192 -0.75 7.55 -8.05
C LEU A 192 -0.21 7.63 -9.48
N ILE A 193 0.79 8.48 -9.73
CA ILE A 193 1.47 8.58 -11.03
C ILE A 193 2.15 7.25 -11.41
N GLN A 194 2.81 6.59 -10.45
CA GLN A 194 3.39 5.27 -10.69
C GLN A 194 2.33 4.22 -10.98
N LEU A 195 1.22 4.22 -10.24
CA LEU A 195 0.10 3.31 -10.46
C LEU A 195 -0.54 3.51 -11.83
N SER A 196 -0.68 4.74 -12.30
CA SER A 196 -1.17 5.02 -13.65
C SER A 196 -0.27 4.38 -14.71
N ARG A 197 1.04 4.67 -14.66
CA ARG A 197 2.04 4.10 -15.60
C ARG A 197 2.09 2.58 -15.57
N VAL A 198 1.99 1.99 -14.37
CA VAL A 198 1.94 0.52 -14.23
C VAL A 198 0.67 -0.03 -14.85
N SER A 199 -0.48 0.60 -14.61
CA SER A 199 -1.76 0.15 -15.17
C SER A 199 -1.78 0.22 -16.70
N GLU A 200 -1.25 1.31 -17.26
CA GLU A 200 -1.08 1.50 -18.71
C GLU A 200 -0.16 0.42 -19.32
N LYS A 201 1.01 0.19 -18.71
CA LYS A 201 1.97 -0.85 -19.14
C LYS A 201 1.35 -2.25 -19.14
N LEU A 202 0.40 -2.51 -18.25
CA LEU A 202 -0.30 -3.79 -18.15
C LEU A 202 -1.55 -3.87 -19.04
N GLY A 203 -1.88 -2.81 -19.78
CA GLY A 203 -3.02 -2.74 -20.70
C GLY A 203 -4.35 -2.36 -20.05
N ASP A 204 -4.37 -1.97 -18.77
CA ASP A 204 -5.59 -1.49 -18.10
C ASP A 204 -5.67 0.04 -18.18
N VAL A 205 -6.09 0.53 -19.34
CA VAL A 205 -6.21 1.96 -19.65
C VAL A 205 -7.25 2.64 -18.76
N ASN A 206 -8.35 1.95 -18.43
CA ASN A 206 -9.40 2.51 -17.57
C ASN A 206 -8.87 2.79 -16.16
N LEU A 207 -8.11 1.85 -15.61
CA LEU A 207 -7.51 2.01 -14.30
C LEU A 207 -6.40 3.08 -14.32
N SER A 208 -5.62 3.17 -15.40
CA SER A 208 -4.63 4.23 -15.60
C SER A 208 -5.28 5.63 -15.56
N ILE A 209 -6.30 5.86 -16.39
CA ILE A 209 -7.06 7.12 -16.41
C ILE A 209 -7.64 7.43 -15.02
N LYS A 210 -8.10 6.41 -14.31
CA LYS A 210 -8.64 6.57 -12.96
C LYS A 210 -7.59 7.08 -11.97
N PHE A 211 -6.37 6.55 -12.03
CA PHE A 211 -5.26 7.03 -11.20
C PHE A 211 -4.78 8.43 -11.60
N ASP A 212 -4.80 8.77 -12.89
CA ASP A 212 -4.50 10.14 -13.35
C ASP A 212 -5.54 11.14 -12.86
N ASN A 213 -6.83 10.76 -12.83
CA ASN A 213 -7.89 11.56 -12.25
C ASN A 213 -7.70 11.74 -10.73
N CYS A 214 -7.27 10.68 -10.02
CA CYS A 214 -6.92 10.75 -8.60
C CYS A 214 -5.76 11.74 -8.37
N SER A 215 -4.71 11.66 -9.19
CA SER A 215 -3.54 12.54 -9.13
C SER A 215 -3.94 13.99 -9.39
N SER A 216 -4.69 14.24 -10.47
CA SER A 216 -5.16 15.58 -10.85
C SER A 216 -6.02 16.25 -9.78
N LYS A 217 -6.93 15.50 -9.13
CA LYS A 217 -7.71 16.03 -8.00
C LYS A 217 -6.80 16.35 -6.81
N LEU A 218 -5.90 15.45 -6.45
CA LEU A 218 -5.01 15.63 -5.31
C LEU A 218 -4.04 16.81 -5.49
N GLU A 219 -3.56 17.06 -6.72
CA GLU A 219 -2.71 18.21 -7.04
C GLU A 219 -3.45 19.54 -6.87
N LYS A 220 -4.69 19.62 -7.37
CA LYS A 220 -5.57 20.79 -7.15
C LYS A 220 -5.78 21.03 -5.66
N SER A 221 -6.06 19.98 -4.89
CA SER A 221 -6.24 20.10 -3.45
C SER A 221 -4.96 20.48 -2.71
N SER A 222 -3.79 20.05 -3.19
CA SER A 222 -2.50 20.45 -2.61
C SER A 222 -2.22 21.94 -2.79
N ALA A 223 -2.76 22.58 -3.85
CA ALA A 223 -2.63 24.02 -4.04
C ALA A 223 -3.38 24.80 -2.95
N LEU A 224 -4.54 24.30 -2.51
CA LEU A 224 -5.34 24.91 -1.43
C LEU A 224 -4.61 24.92 -0.09
N ILE A 225 -3.67 23.99 0.14
CA ILE A 225 -2.84 23.97 1.36
C ILE A 225 -1.73 25.02 1.28
N LYS A 226 -1.18 25.28 0.08
CA LYS A 226 -0.08 26.26 -0.09
C LYS A 226 -0.54 27.71 -0.09
N SER A 227 -1.84 27.95 -0.29
CA SER A 227 -2.44 29.29 -0.22
C SER A 227 -2.78 29.74 1.20
N LEU A 228 -2.51 28.90 2.21
CA LEU A 228 -2.61 29.19 3.63
C LEU A 228 -1.25 29.64 4.16
#